data_AF-A0A2G9C306-F1
#
_entry.id   AF-A0A2G9C306-F1
#
_cell.length_a   1.000
_cell.length_b   1.000
_cell.length_c   1.000
_cell.angle_alpha   90.00
_cell.angle_beta   90.00
_cell.angle_gamma   90.00
#
_symmetry.space_group_name_H-M   'P 1'
#
loop_
_entity.id
_entity.type
_entity.pdbx_description
1 polymer ?
#
loop_
_entity_poly.entity_id
_entity_poly.type
_entity_poly.pdbx_seq_one_letter_code
_entity_poly.pdbx_strand_id
1 'polypeptide(L)'
;MQTWTGTRQKSVGQANLQDIVNWHRGVSTLTQQEGSQLTEVRNALRAGKEIPQVDPALMAKGRSVGFFKDAELAAAQKANREQVMARLRLVPDFGYGKPANNTSPLPLNPNVKVDPKTTSSVALQLAASPVTGKGFEHVGLAGSLIAMREGVSLTAYPDPNPSAGMNIGAGYNLKANAANVNQDLKRAGVPEDRVEDVKAGRASLTPDQAKRLIEVAAPRYETLARRSAEETAPGLWGRMTPQQRAVMVDIAYQVGDPAQFKKAWAALAAGKTQEFSDETRVFYRNKAGEMVEDARARDLRASMLAGIADWDTRINLMGKSLH
;
A
#
# COMPACT_ATOMS: atom_id res chain seq x y z
N MET A 1 28.13 53.44 41.74
CA MET A 1 27.49 53.02 40.47
C MET A 1 27.74 51.54 40.26
N GLN A 2 26.63 50.78 40.21
CA GLN A 2 26.40 49.47 39.59
C GLN A 2 27.47 48.38 39.77
N THR A 3 27.32 47.46 40.73
CA THR A 3 26.53 46.19 40.67
C THR A 3 26.85 45.28 39.48
N TRP A 4 27.53 44.19 39.83
CA TRP A 4 27.72 42.95 39.09
C TRP A 4 26.41 42.16 39.07
N THR A 5 25.85 41.84 37.90
CA THR A 5 24.77 40.84 37.79
C THR A 5 24.84 40.07 36.47
N GLY A 6 24.82 38.74 36.57
CA GLY A 6 24.06 37.95 35.59
C GLY A 6 24.77 36.83 34.83
N THR A 7 25.54 35.95 35.48
CA THR A 7 25.70 34.58 34.94
C THR A 7 24.49 33.76 35.38
N ARG A 8 23.57 33.48 34.44
CA ARG A 8 22.53 32.46 34.60
C ARG A 8 23.19 31.11 34.87
N GLN A 9 23.24 30.70 36.13
CA GLN A 9 23.37 29.29 36.47
C GLN A 9 22.13 28.58 35.92
N LYS A 10 22.31 27.74 34.90
CA LYS A 10 21.34 26.69 34.59
C LYS A 10 21.25 25.84 35.85
N SER A 11 20.13 25.95 36.55
CA SER A 11 19.74 25.00 37.58
C SER A 11 19.67 23.63 36.91
N VAL A 12 20.67 22.79 37.14
CA VAL A 12 20.55 21.35 36.93
C VAL A 12 19.46 20.92 37.88
N GLY A 13 18.26 20.67 37.35
CA GLY A 13 17.11 20.26 38.15
C GLY A 13 17.53 19.07 39.01
N GLN A 14 17.32 19.19 40.33
CA GLN A 14 17.51 18.09 41.25
C GLN A 14 16.65 16.93 40.74
N ALA A 15 17.29 15.88 40.21
CA ALA A 15 16.60 14.65 39.88
C ALA A 15 15.96 14.16 41.17
N ASN A 16 14.63 14.17 41.21
CA ASN A 16 13.88 13.75 42.37
C ASN A 16 14.24 12.29 42.67
N LEU A 17 14.70 12.00 43.89
CA LEU A 17 15.01 10.64 44.33
C LEU A 17 13.85 9.68 44.08
N GLN A 18 12.60 10.17 44.16
CA GLN A 18 11.42 9.39 43.85
C GLN A 18 11.35 9.00 42.36
N ASP A 19 11.76 9.89 41.45
CA ASP A 19 11.80 9.61 40.00
C ASP A 19 12.92 8.63 39.66
N ILE A 20 14.07 8.73 40.34
CA ILE A 20 15.18 7.77 40.20
C ILE A 20 14.75 6.39 40.71
N VAL A 21 14.08 6.32 41.87
CA VAL A 21 13.57 5.06 42.43
C VAL A 21 12.46 4.47 41.58
N ASN A 22 11.55 5.29 41.05
CA ASN A 22 10.47 4.86 40.16
C ASN A 22 11.03 4.37 38.82
N TRP A 23 12.01 5.08 38.25
CA TRP A 23 12.74 4.64 37.05
C TRP A 23 13.46 3.33 37.31
N HIS A 24 14.20 3.22 38.41
CA HIS A 24 14.92 2.01 38.78
C HIS A 24 13.96 0.83 38.95
N ARG A 25 12.84 1.00 39.68
CA ARG A 25 11.79 -0.02 39.79
C ARG A 25 11.21 -0.38 38.41
N GLY A 26 10.94 0.62 37.58
CA GLY A 26 10.42 0.42 36.23
C GLY A 26 11.34 -0.40 35.32
N VAL A 27 12.66 -0.35 35.53
CA VAL A 27 13.63 -1.17 34.78
C VAL A 27 14.04 -2.46 35.50
N SER A 28 13.82 -2.57 36.81
CA SER A 28 14.25 -3.69 37.65
C SER A 28 13.14 -4.65 38.08
N THR A 29 11.86 -4.35 37.82
CA THR A 29 10.74 -5.26 38.10
C THR A 29 9.83 -5.44 36.89
N LEU A 30 9.33 -6.66 36.69
CA LEU A 30 8.32 -6.96 35.68
C LEU A 30 6.94 -6.66 36.24
N THR A 31 6.12 -5.96 35.47
CA THR A 31 4.67 -5.93 35.69
C THR A 31 4.08 -7.33 35.43
N GLN A 32 2.85 -7.56 35.92
CA GLN A 32 2.16 -8.82 35.68
C GLN A 32 1.97 -9.12 34.18
N GLN A 33 1.67 -8.09 33.38
CA GLN A 33 1.50 -8.21 31.94
C GLN A 33 2.82 -8.56 31.24
N GLU A 34 3.90 -7.84 31.55
CA GLU A 34 5.24 -8.13 31.03
C GLU A 34 5.68 -9.56 31.40
N GLY A 35 5.46 -9.97 32.65
CA GLY A 35 5.76 -11.32 33.12
C GLY A 35 4.98 -12.40 32.37
N SER A 36 3.71 -12.15 32.05
CA SER A 36 2.89 -13.06 31.23
C SER A 36 3.44 -13.21 29.82
N GLN A 37 3.75 -12.09 29.15
CA GLN A 37 4.32 -12.09 27.79
C GLN A 37 5.66 -12.83 27.73
N LEU A 38 6.54 -12.62 28.72
CA LEU A 38 7.82 -13.33 28.77
C LEU A 38 7.63 -14.83 29.09
N THR A 39 6.63 -15.18 29.90
CA THR A 39 6.28 -16.58 30.18
C THR A 39 5.80 -17.30 28.93
N GLU A 40 4.98 -16.65 28.10
CA GLU A 40 4.55 -17.18 26.81
C GLU A 40 5.73 -17.45 25.89
N VAL A 41 6.69 -16.52 25.78
CA VAL A 41 7.92 -16.72 25.01
C VAL A 41 8.70 -17.93 25.52
N ARG A 42 8.90 -18.04 26.84
CA ARG A 42 9.64 -19.17 27.43
C ARG A 42 8.94 -20.51 27.17
N ASN A 43 7.62 -20.54 27.32
CA ASN A 43 6.83 -21.74 27.10
C ASN A 43 6.84 -22.15 25.62
N ALA A 44 6.71 -21.19 24.70
CA ALA A 44 6.83 -21.43 23.26
C ALA A 44 8.21 -21.98 22.89
N LEU A 45 9.28 -21.39 23.43
CA LEU A 45 10.65 -21.85 23.21
C LEU A 45 10.84 -23.30 23.68
N ARG A 46 10.38 -23.63 24.90
CA ARG A 46 10.47 -24.98 25.45
C ARG A 46 9.65 -26.01 24.68
N ALA A 47 8.48 -25.59 24.19
CA ALA A 47 7.60 -26.45 23.42
C ALA A 47 8.00 -26.57 21.94
N GLY A 48 9.06 -25.88 21.49
CA GLY A 48 9.43 -25.82 20.07
C GLY A 48 8.36 -25.17 19.19
N LYS A 49 7.52 -24.30 19.78
CA LYS A 49 6.41 -23.62 19.10
C LYS A 49 6.86 -22.25 18.59
N GLU A 50 5.98 -21.63 17.79
CA GLU A 50 6.19 -20.27 17.30
C GLU A 50 6.37 -19.29 18.46
N ILE A 51 7.42 -18.47 18.41
CA ILE A 51 7.73 -17.51 19.46
C ILE A 51 6.83 -16.30 19.25
N PRO A 52 6.02 -15.90 20.24
CA PRO A 52 5.20 -14.70 20.14
C PRO A 52 6.10 -13.48 19.91
N GLN A 53 5.63 -12.53 19.11
CA GLN A 53 6.33 -11.27 18.88
C GLN A 53 6.26 -10.42 20.15
N VAL A 54 7.42 -10.16 20.75
CA VAL A 54 7.53 -9.34 21.96
C VAL A 54 8.55 -8.24 21.71
N ASP A 55 8.32 -7.07 22.32
CA ASP A 55 9.20 -5.92 22.23
C ASP A 55 10.65 -6.31 22.63
N PRO A 56 11.67 -6.02 21.78
CA PRO A 56 13.08 -6.21 22.12
C PRO A 56 13.48 -5.60 23.47
N ALA A 57 12.90 -4.46 23.86
CA ALA A 57 13.15 -3.83 25.15
C ALA A 57 12.64 -4.69 26.31
N LEU A 58 11.49 -5.33 26.14
CA LEU A 58 10.93 -6.26 27.13
C LEU A 58 11.77 -7.54 27.24
N MET A 59 12.30 -8.06 26.13
CA MET A 59 13.25 -9.19 26.16
C MET A 59 14.56 -8.82 26.89
N ALA A 60 15.07 -7.60 26.68
CA ALA A 60 16.24 -7.08 27.38
C ALA A 60 15.98 -6.88 28.88
N LYS A 61 14.80 -6.37 29.25
CA LYS A 61 14.35 -6.26 30.64
C LYS A 61 14.19 -7.63 31.30
N GLY A 62 13.65 -8.61 30.57
CA GLY A 62 13.59 -10.01 31.01
C GLY A 62 14.98 -10.59 31.34
N ARG A 63 16.03 -10.16 30.63
CA ARG A 63 17.41 -10.52 30.96
C ARG A 63 17.89 -9.81 32.23
N SER A 64 17.71 -8.49 32.33
CA SER A 64 18.25 -7.70 33.45
C SER A 64 17.66 -8.11 34.81
N VAL A 65 16.40 -8.57 34.82
CA VAL A 65 15.72 -9.06 36.03
C VAL A 65 15.91 -10.55 36.28
N GLY A 66 16.78 -11.22 35.50
CA GLY A 66 17.08 -12.65 35.66
C GLY A 66 15.94 -13.60 35.23
N PHE A 67 14.94 -13.11 34.50
CA PHE A 67 13.89 -13.96 33.95
C PHE A 67 14.47 -14.92 32.90
N PHE A 68 15.23 -14.43 31.91
CA PHE A 68 15.92 -15.32 30.98
C PHE A 68 17.37 -15.55 31.38
N LYS A 69 17.83 -16.80 31.28
CA LYS A 69 19.26 -17.09 31.18
C LYS A 69 19.77 -16.63 29.81
N ASP A 70 21.05 -16.25 29.73
CA ASP A 70 21.67 -15.79 28.47
C ASP A 70 21.49 -16.79 27.31
N ALA A 71 21.60 -18.10 27.59
CA ALA A 71 21.36 -19.15 26.61
C ALA A 71 19.89 -19.24 26.16
N GLU A 72 18.93 -19.05 27.07
CA GLU A 72 17.49 -19.06 26.73
C GLU A 72 17.13 -17.83 25.88
N LEU A 73 17.69 -16.66 26.20
CA LEU A 73 17.51 -15.44 25.43
C LEU A 73 18.10 -15.57 24.02
N ALA A 74 19.32 -16.08 23.90
CA ALA A 74 19.97 -16.31 22.62
C ALA A 74 19.18 -17.30 21.75
N ALA A 75 18.66 -18.38 22.36
CA ALA A 75 17.81 -19.34 21.68
C ALA A 75 16.47 -18.72 21.23
N ALA A 76 15.81 -17.91 22.08
CA ALA A 76 14.59 -17.19 21.72
C ALA A 76 14.81 -16.20 20.57
N GLN A 77 15.90 -15.43 20.61
CA GLN A 77 16.26 -14.49 19.54
C GLN A 77 16.59 -15.21 18.23
N LYS A 78 17.32 -16.33 18.30
CA LYS A 78 17.61 -17.17 17.13
C LYS A 78 16.33 -17.74 16.53
N ALA A 79 15.45 -18.34 17.35
CA ALA A 79 14.18 -18.90 16.89
C ALA A 79 13.27 -17.81 16.28
N ASN A 80 13.18 -16.63 16.90
CA ASN A 80 12.43 -15.50 16.36
C ASN A 80 13.03 -15.05 15.01
N ARG A 81 14.36 -14.93 14.91
CA ARG A 81 15.02 -14.59 13.63
C ARG A 81 14.76 -15.64 12.56
N GLU A 82 14.85 -16.92 12.89
CA GLU A 82 14.54 -18.02 11.97
C GLU A 82 13.07 -17.99 11.53
N GLN A 83 12.14 -17.70 12.43
CA GLN A 83 10.71 -17.53 12.11
C GLN A 83 10.47 -16.31 11.22
N VAL A 84 11.12 -15.17 11.49
CA VAL A 84 11.06 -13.98 10.62
C VAL A 84 11.62 -14.30 9.25
N MET A 85 12.78 -14.97 9.15
CA MET A 85 13.36 -15.35 7.86
C MET A 85 12.50 -16.38 7.12
N ALA A 86 11.88 -17.33 7.84
CA ALA A 86 10.93 -18.28 7.25
C ALA A 86 9.70 -17.57 6.72
N ARG A 87 9.13 -16.60 7.46
CA ARG A 87 8.03 -15.75 7.00
C ARG A 87 8.42 -14.91 5.79
N LEU A 88 9.62 -14.33 5.78
CA LEU A 88 10.13 -13.56 4.65
C LEU A 88 10.29 -14.41 3.38
N ARG A 89 10.71 -15.68 3.52
CA ARG A 89 10.76 -16.63 2.39
C ARG A 89 9.37 -17.00 1.84
N LEU A 90 8.31 -16.80 2.63
CA LEU A 90 6.93 -17.06 2.23
C LEU A 90 6.26 -15.84 1.56
N VAL A 91 6.90 -14.67 1.58
CA VAL A 91 6.45 -13.48 0.84
C VAL A 91 6.70 -13.75 -0.65
N PRO A 92 5.66 -13.77 -1.50
CA PRO A 92 5.83 -14.04 -2.93
C PRO A 92 6.70 -12.96 -3.61
N ASP A 93 7.56 -13.32 -4.55
CA ASP A 93 8.24 -12.34 -5.42
C ASP A 93 7.48 -12.18 -6.75
N PHE A 94 7.21 -10.93 -7.12
CA PHE A 94 6.41 -10.53 -8.27
C PHE A 94 7.24 -10.33 -9.55
N GLY A 95 8.58 -10.22 -9.46
CA GLY A 95 9.43 -10.36 -10.65
C GLY A 95 9.44 -9.19 -11.63
N TYR A 96 8.90 -8.04 -11.24
CA TYR A 96 8.87 -6.88 -12.13
C TYR A 96 10.23 -6.19 -12.30
N GLY A 97 11.26 -6.63 -11.57
CA GLY A 97 12.63 -6.12 -11.70
C GLY A 97 12.80 -4.74 -11.05
N LYS A 98 13.88 -4.03 -11.45
CA LYS A 98 14.16 -2.68 -10.96
C LYS A 98 13.33 -1.64 -11.74
N PRO A 99 12.84 -0.58 -11.07
CA PRO A 99 12.18 0.53 -11.74
C PRO A 99 13.10 1.21 -12.77
N ALA A 100 12.58 1.45 -13.97
CA ALA A 100 13.19 2.21 -15.05
C ALA A 100 12.88 3.72 -14.97
N ASN A 101 12.01 4.16 -14.04
CA ASN A 101 11.65 5.57 -13.82
C ASN A 101 10.97 6.27 -15.02
N ASN A 102 10.18 5.53 -15.82
CA ASN A 102 9.46 6.10 -16.97
C ASN A 102 8.25 6.97 -16.55
N THR A 103 8.38 8.30 -16.60
CA THR A 103 7.34 9.22 -16.10
C THR A 103 6.22 9.53 -17.10
N SER A 104 6.28 9.02 -18.33
CA SER A 104 5.24 9.31 -19.32
C SER A 104 3.91 8.71 -18.85
N PRO A 105 2.77 9.43 -18.90
CA PRO A 105 1.47 8.78 -18.78
C PRO A 105 1.29 7.75 -19.90
N LEU A 106 0.41 6.75 -19.72
CA LEU A 106 -0.03 5.92 -20.85
C LEU A 106 -0.47 6.85 -21.99
N PRO A 107 -0.26 6.47 -23.26
CA PRO A 107 -0.93 7.14 -24.36
C PRO A 107 -2.43 6.87 -24.22
N LEU A 108 -3.08 7.71 -23.42
CA LEU A 108 -4.52 7.85 -23.45
C LEU A 108 -4.91 8.29 -24.85
N ASN A 109 -6.17 8.08 -25.19
CA ASN A 109 -6.74 8.65 -26.40
C ASN A 109 -6.28 10.12 -26.49
N PRO A 110 -5.68 10.57 -27.61
CA PRO A 110 -5.06 11.90 -27.71
C PRO A 110 -6.03 13.06 -27.44
N ASN A 111 -7.33 12.77 -27.43
CA ASN A 111 -8.38 13.73 -27.09
C ASN A 111 -8.71 13.79 -25.59
N VAL A 112 -8.04 12.98 -24.76
CA VAL A 112 -8.22 12.95 -23.30
C VAL A 112 -7.27 13.95 -22.68
N LYS A 113 -7.83 14.94 -21.97
CA LYS A 113 -7.05 15.89 -21.18
C LYS A 113 -6.68 15.24 -19.83
N VAL A 114 -5.50 14.64 -19.77
CA VAL A 114 -4.87 14.30 -18.49
C VAL A 114 -3.85 15.36 -18.12
N ASP A 115 -4.03 15.91 -16.93
CA ASP A 115 -3.08 16.83 -16.32
C ASP A 115 -2.13 16.05 -15.39
N PRO A 116 -0.82 16.03 -15.67
CA PRO A 116 0.17 15.39 -14.81
C PRO A 116 0.15 15.93 -13.37
N LYS A 117 -0.12 17.24 -13.18
CA LYS A 117 -0.16 17.83 -11.82
C LYS A 117 -1.37 17.35 -11.03
N THR A 118 -2.55 17.34 -11.65
CA THR A 118 -3.75 16.76 -11.06
C THR A 118 -3.53 15.28 -10.74
N THR A 119 -2.95 14.53 -11.67
CA THR A 119 -2.65 13.10 -11.48
C THR A 119 -1.71 12.87 -10.30
N SER A 120 -0.57 13.57 -10.24
CA SER A 120 0.38 13.43 -9.15
C SER A 120 -0.20 13.87 -7.81
N SER A 121 -0.99 14.95 -7.78
CA SER A 121 -1.65 15.44 -6.57
C SER A 121 -2.64 14.43 -6.02
N VAL A 122 -3.52 13.89 -6.87
CA VAL A 122 -4.47 12.84 -6.49
C VAL A 122 -3.74 11.58 -6.03
N ALA A 123 -2.70 11.14 -6.74
CA ALA A 123 -1.92 9.98 -6.37
C ALA A 123 -1.22 10.13 -5.01
N LEU A 124 -0.64 11.31 -4.72
CA LEU A 124 0.00 11.60 -3.44
C LEU A 124 -1.02 11.58 -2.29
N GLN A 125 -2.18 12.21 -2.51
CA GLN A 125 -3.25 12.21 -1.52
C GLN A 125 -3.82 10.82 -1.26
N LEU A 126 -3.87 9.94 -2.26
CA LEU A 126 -4.29 8.54 -2.10
C LEU A 126 -3.25 7.71 -1.34
N ALA A 127 -1.95 7.89 -1.64
CA ALA A 127 -0.87 7.21 -0.92
C ALA A 127 -0.83 7.60 0.57
N ALA A 128 -1.15 8.86 0.88
CA ALA A 128 -1.27 9.36 2.24
C ALA A 128 -2.65 9.15 2.87
N SER A 129 -3.62 8.59 2.13
CA SER A 129 -5.00 8.52 2.58
C SER A 129 -5.17 7.51 3.72
N PRO A 130 -5.74 7.92 4.88
CA PRO A 130 -6.03 7.00 5.99
C PRO A 130 -7.31 6.19 5.77
N VAL A 131 -7.88 6.18 4.55
CA VAL A 131 -9.29 5.86 4.26
C VAL A 131 -9.76 4.47 4.65
N THR A 132 -8.89 3.64 5.18
CA THR A 132 -9.27 2.42 5.89
C THR A 132 -8.18 2.19 6.92
N GLY A 133 -8.51 2.13 8.21
CA GLY A 133 -7.54 2.17 9.34
C GLY A 133 -6.43 1.11 9.30
N LYS A 134 -5.64 0.99 10.39
CA LYS A 134 -4.52 0.02 10.50
C LYS A 134 -4.86 -1.33 9.85
N GLY A 135 -4.12 -1.71 8.81
CA GLY A 135 -4.33 -2.94 8.04
C GLY A 135 -4.84 -2.77 6.60
N PHE A 136 -5.25 -1.58 6.19
CA PHE A 136 -5.70 -1.30 4.82
C PHE A 136 -4.87 -0.24 4.08
N GLU A 137 -3.63 -0.03 4.51
CA GLU A 137 -2.70 0.90 3.88
C GLU A 137 -2.54 0.62 2.37
N HIS A 138 -2.68 -0.66 1.98
CA HIS A 138 -2.61 -1.12 0.60
C HIS A 138 -3.70 -0.57 -0.32
N VAL A 139 -4.89 -0.19 0.17
CA VAL A 139 -5.97 0.34 -0.69
C VAL A 139 -5.65 1.77 -1.14
N GLY A 140 -5.10 2.59 -0.25
CA GLY A 140 -4.59 3.93 -0.59
C GLY A 140 -3.44 3.85 -1.59
N LEU A 141 -2.49 2.92 -1.37
CA LEU A 141 -1.41 2.64 -2.31
C LEU A 141 -1.92 2.14 -3.67
N ALA A 142 -2.93 1.27 -3.68
CA ALA A 142 -3.57 0.81 -4.92
C ALA A 142 -4.21 1.97 -5.67
N GLY A 143 -4.97 2.82 -4.97
CA GLY A 143 -5.58 4.01 -5.57
C GLY A 143 -4.53 4.96 -6.14
N SER A 144 -3.42 5.14 -5.43
CA SER A 144 -2.27 5.93 -5.90
C SER A 144 -1.67 5.35 -7.17
N LEU A 145 -1.43 4.03 -7.19
CA LEU A 145 -0.91 3.31 -8.35
C LEU A 145 -1.87 3.40 -9.55
N ILE A 146 -3.18 3.21 -9.32
CA ILE A 146 -4.22 3.35 -10.34
C ILE A 146 -4.24 4.77 -10.90
N ALA A 147 -4.16 5.81 -10.05
CA ALA A 147 -4.12 7.19 -10.50
C ALA A 147 -2.90 7.48 -11.39
N MET A 148 -1.70 7.07 -10.96
CA MET A 148 -0.48 7.21 -11.75
C MET A 148 -0.51 6.38 -13.05
N ARG A 149 -1.13 5.21 -13.01
CA ARG A 149 -1.26 4.33 -14.17
C ARG A 149 -2.27 4.93 -15.15
N GLU A 150 -3.52 5.09 -14.78
CA GLU A 150 -4.55 5.53 -15.72
C GLU A 150 -4.44 7.01 -16.09
N GLY A 151 -3.82 7.83 -15.24
CA GLY A 151 -3.93 9.28 -15.35
C GLY A 151 -5.32 9.77 -14.94
N VAL A 152 -5.41 10.98 -14.40
CA VAL A 152 -6.69 11.53 -13.92
C VAL A 152 -7.30 12.45 -14.99
N SER A 153 -8.45 12.06 -15.54
CA SER A 153 -9.29 12.92 -16.38
C SER A 153 -10.51 13.38 -15.60
N LEU A 154 -10.70 14.69 -15.46
CA LEU A 154 -11.82 15.25 -14.71
C LEU A 154 -13.14 15.22 -15.50
N THR A 155 -13.07 15.06 -16.82
CA THR A 155 -14.26 14.96 -17.69
C THR A 155 -14.37 13.55 -18.25
N ALA A 156 -15.61 13.06 -18.42
CA ALA A 156 -15.83 11.77 -19.05
C ALA A 156 -15.32 11.76 -20.49
N TYR A 157 -14.68 10.67 -20.90
CA TYR A 157 -14.08 10.50 -22.23
C TYR A 157 -14.33 9.10 -22.78
N PRO A 158 -14.40 8.94 -24.12
CA PRO A 158 -14.60 7.62 -24.72
C PRO A 158 -13.35 6.75 -24.57
N ASP A 159 -13.56 5.49 -24.19
CA ASP A 159 -12.52 4.48 -24.20
C ASP A 159 -12.00 4.24 -25.63
N PRO A 160 -10.69 3.96 -25.83
CA PRO A 160 -10.16 3.59 -27.15
C PRO A 160 -10.91 2.43 -27.81
N ASN A 161 -11.48 1.51 -27.03
CA ASN A 161 -12.43 0.51 -27.49
C ASN A 161 -13.85 1.09 -27.42
N PRO A 162 -14.52 1.38 -28.54
CA PRO A 162 -15.87 1.97 -28.54
C PRO A 162 -16.91 1.12 -27.79
N SER A 163 -16.70 -0.19 -27.72
CA SER A 163 -17.61 -1.11 -27.01
C SER A 163 -17.49 -1.01 -25.48
N ALA A 164 -16.40 -0.44 -24.95
CA ALA A 164 -16.16 -0.29 -23.51
C ALA A 164 -16.83 0.95 -22.90
N GLY A 165 -17.36 1.87 -23.72
CA GLY A 165 -18.10 3.04 -23.24
C GLY A 165 -17.22 4.21 -22.81
N MET A 166 -17.63 4.92 -21.76
CA MET A 166 -16.97 6.14 -21.28
C MET A 166 -16.22 5.87 -19.97
N ASN A 167 -15.08 6.54 -19.80
CA ASN A 167 -14.25 6.52 -18.61
C ASN A 167 -14.20 7.92 -17.96
N ILE A 168 -13.97 8.00 -16.65
CA ILE A 168 -13.77 9.27 -15.93
C ILE A 168 -12.82 9.07 -14.74
N GLY A 169 -12.24 10.15 -14.20
CA GLY A 169 -11.29 10.08 -13.10
C GLY A 169 -10.03 9.32 -13.50
N ALA A 170 -9.56 8.42 -12.64
CA ALA A 170 -8.48 7.50 -12.95
C ALA A 170 -8.97 6.22 -13.64
N GLY A 171 -9.53 6.36 -14.85
CA GLY A 171 -9.95 5.21 -15.65
C GLY A 171 -11.22 4.49 -15.15
N TYR A 172 -12.06 5.15 -14.33
CA TYR A 172 -13.32 4.57 -13.87
C TYR A 172 -14.28 4.40 -15.04
N ASN A 173 -14.49 3.16 -15.47
CA ASN A 173 -15.35 2.83 -16.60
C ASN A 173 -16.84 2.85 -16.18
N LEU A 174 -17.61 3.76 -16.79
CA LEU A 174 -19.02 3.99 -16.47
C LEU A 174 -19.90 2.81 -16.88
N LYS A 175 -19.55 2.08 -17.95
CA LYS A 175 -20.32 0.95 -18.46
C LYS A 175 -20.09 -0.31 -17.62
N ALA A 176 -18.84 -0.63 -17.32
CA ALA A 176 -18.45 -1.77 -16.47
C ALA A 176 -19.01 -1.62 -15.04
N ASN A 177 -19.20 -0.39 -14.58
CA ASN A 177 -19.79 -0.08 -13.28
C ASN A 177 -21.26 0.36 -13.36
N ALA A 178 -22.00 0.04 -14.43
CA ALA A 178 -23.36 0.54 -14.65
C ALA A 178 -24.32 0.31 -13.45
N ALA A 179 -24.14 -0.78 -12.71
CA ALA A 179 -24.94 -1.08 -11.51
C ALA A 179 -24.64 -0.15 -10.32
N ASN A 180 -23.43 0.41 -10.23
CA ASN A 180 -22.96 1.18 -9.07
C ASN A 180 -22.68 2.66 -9.38
N VAL A 181 -22.55 3.03 -10.65
CA VAL A 181 -22.02 4.33 -11.10
C VAL A 181 -22.71 5.54 -10.47
N ASN A 182 -24.04 5.54 -10.40
CA ASN A 182 -24.77 6.68 -9.82
C ASN A 182 -24.51 6.80 -8.31
N GLN A 183 -24.47 5.68 -7.58
CA GLN A 183 -24.19 5.68 -6.16
C GLN A 183 -22.73 6.04 -5.88
N ASP A 184 -21.80 5.54 -6.70
CA ASP A 184 -20.37 5.82 -6.57
C ASP A 184 -20.07 7.31 -6.78
N LEU A 185 -20.65 7.92 -7.81
CA LEU A 185 -20.50 9.36 -8.08
C LEU A 185 -21.08 10.19 -6.93
N LYS A 186 -22.25 9.82 -6.39
CA LYS A 186 -22.84 10.48 -5.21
C LYS A 186 -21.93 10.35 -3.98
N ARG A 187 -21.40 9.16 -3.70
CA ARG A 187 -20.44 8.92 -2.60
C ARG A 187 -19.11 9.66 -2.80
N ALA A 188 -18.71 9.88 -4.06
CA ALA A 188 -17.58 10.72 -4.41
C ALA A 188 -17.85 12.22 -4.19
N GLY A 189 -19.10 12.60 -3.88
CA GLY A 189 -19.51 13.98 -3.62
C GLY A 189 -20.04 14.72 -4.84
N VAL A 190 -20.43 14.02 -5.91
CA VAL A 190 -21.15 14.62 -7.03
C VAL A 190 -22.60 14.90 -6.62
N PRO A 191 -23.10 16.15 -6.76
CA PRO A 191 -24.50 16.48 -6.50
C PRO A 191 -25.45 15.64 -7.36
N GLU A 192 -26.60 15.26 -6.78
CA GLU A 192 -27.56 14.35 -7.44
C GLU A 192 -28.06 14.87 -8.79
N ASP A 193 -28.31 16.18 -8.87
CA ASP A 193 -28.74 16.89 -10.09
C ASP A 193 -27.63 16.98 -11.16
N ARG A 194 -26.37 16.65 -10.83
CA ARG A 194 -25.22 16.73 -11.74
C ARG A 194 -24.68 15.37 -12.19
N VAL A 195 -25.19 14.25 -11.65
CA VAL A 195 -24.69 12.90 -11.96
C VAL A 195 -24.75 12.60 -13.46
N GLU A 196 -25.87 12.87 -14.13
CA GLU A 196 -26.01 12.58 -15.56
C GLU A 196 -25.15 13.49 -16.43
N ASP A 197 -24.95 14.75 -16.04
CA ASP A 197 -24.03 15.65 -16.75
C ASP A 197 -22.57 15.21 -16.64
N VAL A 198 -22.17 14.71 -15.47
CA VAL A 198 -20.82 14.14 -15.27
C VAL A 198 -20.63 12.90 -16.13
N LYS A 199 -21.60 11.98 -16.14
CA LYS A 199 -21.55 10.76 -16.98
C LYS A 199 -21.49 11.07 -18.47
N ALA A 200 -22.20 12.11 -18.90
CA ALA A 200 -22.21 12.56 -20.29
C ALA A 200 -20.98 13.42 -20.67
N GLY A 201 -20.11 13.76 -19.72
CA GLY A 201 -18.98 14.66 -19.94
C GLY A 201 -19.36 16.14 -20.12
N ARG A 202 -20.61 16.52 -19.81
CA ARG A 202 -21.08 17.92 -19.79
C ARG A 202 -20.65 18.67 -18.53
N ALA A 203 -20.30 17.94 -17.47
CA ALA A 203 -19.73 18.46 -16.25
C ALA A 203 -18.41 17.74 -15.91
N SER A 204 -17.51 18.44 -15.23
CA SER A 204 -16.25 17.86 -14.75
C SER A 204 -16.32 17.56 -13.26
N LEU A 205 -15.63 16.51 -12.85
CA LEU A 205 -15.30 16.26 -11.45
C LEU A 205 -14.31 17.31 -10.95
N THR A 206 -14.33 17.58 -9.65
CA THR A 206 -13.18 18.18 -8.98
C THR A 206 -12.08 17.13 -8.76
N PRO A 207 -10.82 17.53 -8.55
CA PRO A 207 -9.76 16.59 -8.16
C PRO A 207 -10.12 15.76 -6.91
N ASP A 208 -10.77 16.38 -5.93
CA ASP A 208 -11.27 15.71 -4.73
C ASP A 208 -12.35 14.68 -5.04
N GLN A 209 -13.29 14.98 -5.95
CA GLN A 209 -14.30 14.01 -6.39
C GLN A 209 -13.65 12.85 -7.15
N ALA A 210 -12.65 13.11 -8.01
CA ALA A 210 -11.91 12.06 -8.70
C ALA A 210 -11.16 11.14 -7.72
N LYS A 211 -10.51 11.72 -6.70
CA LYS A 211 -9.88 10.99 -5.60
C LYS A 211 -10.90 10.10 -4.87
N ARG A 212 -12.00 10.67 -4.40
CA ARG A 212 -13.02 9.94 -3.64
C ARG A 212 -13.68 8.85 -4.47
N LEU A 213 -13.82 9.05 -5.78
CA LEU A 213 -14.34 8.02 -6.68
C LEU A 213 -13.44 6.76 -6.69
N ILE A 214 -12.11 6.94 -6.68
CA ILE A 214 -11.15 5.83 -6.56
C ILE A 214 -11.27 5.18 -5.17
N GLU A 215 -11.36 5.97 -4.11
CA GLU A 215 -11.54 5.47 -2.74
C GLU A 215 -12.84 4.66 -2.56
N VAL A 216 -13.88 4.98 -3.31
CA VAL A 216 -15.14 4.24 -3.33
C VAL A 216 -15.02 2.95 -4.15
N ALA A 217 -14.31 2.98 -5.28
CA ALA A 217 -14.22 1.86 -6.21
C ALA A 217 -13.20 0.80 -5.79
N ALA A 218 -12.01 1.21 -5.36
CA ALA A 218 -10.87 0.33 -5.08
C ALA A 218 -11.19 -0.81 -4.07
N PRO A 219 -11.97 -0.59 -2.99
CA PRO A 219 -12.33 -1.68 -2.06
C PRO A 219 -13.06 -2.85 -2.72
N ARG A 220 -13.85 -2.61 -3.78
CA ARG A 220 -14.51 -3.71 -4.51
C ARG A 220 -13.47 -4.61 -5.18
N TYR A 221 -12.49 -4.01 -5.84
CA TYR A 221 -11.42 -4.74 -6.52
C TYR A 221 -10.47 -5.43 -5.53
N GLU A 222 -10.23 -4.85 -4.34
CA GLU A 222 -9.55 -5.53 -3.24
C GLU A 222 -10.26 -6.82 -2.85
N THR A 223 -11.58 -6.77 -2.69
CA THR A 223 -12.35 -7.95 -2.31
C THR A 223 -12.29 -9.03 -3.39
N LEU A 224 -12.34 -8.65 -4.68
CA LEU A 224 -12.17 -9.59 -5.79
C LEU A 224 -10.77 -10.22 -5.78
N ALA A 225 -9.71 -9.41 -5.67
CA ALA A 225 -8.33 -9.86 -5.68
C ALA A 225 -8.01 -10.78 -4.49
N ARG A 226 -8.45 -10.39 -3.29
CA ARG A 226 -8.30 -11.19 -2.07
C ARG A 226 -8.98 -12.55 -2.22
N ARG A 227 -10.21 -12.57 -2.73
CA ARG A 227 -10.92 -13.84 -2.97
C ARG A 227 -10.15 -14.74 -3.93
N SER A 228 -9.69 -14.21 -5.07
CA SER A 228 -8.90 -15.00 -6.03
C SER A 228 -7.59 -15.52 -5.42
N ALA A 229 -6.93 -14.73 -4.58
CA ALA A 229 -5.73 -15.16 -3.87
C ALA A 229 -6.03 -16.33 -2.90
N GLU A 230 -7.06 -16.19 -2.07
CA GLU A 230 -7.44 -17.19 -1.06
C GLU A 230 -8.00 -18.48 -1.68
N GLU A 231 -8.72 -18.38 -2.79
CA GLU A 231 -9.18 -19.55 -3.57
C GLU A 231 -8.01 -20.29 -4.23
N THR A 232 -6.94 -19.59 -4.62
CA THR A 232 -5.77 -20.21 -5.24
C THR A 232 -4.88 -20.91 -4.21
N ALA A 233 -4.60 -20.24 -3.09
CA ALA A 233 -3.83 -20.80 -2.00
C ALA A 233 -4.23 -20.10 -0.69
N PRO A 234 -4.84 -20.84 0.27
CA PRO A 234 -5.24 -20.26 1.54
C PRO A 234 -4.08 -19.53 2.25
N GLY A 235 -4.34 -18.33 2.74
CA GLY A 235 -3.37 -17.45 3.38
C GLY A 235 -2.40 -16.75 2.41
N LEU A 236 -2.57 -16.88 1.08
CA LEU A 236 -1.73 -16.17 0.12
C LEU A 236 -1.85 -14.65 0.26
N TRP A 237 -3.06 -14.11 0.43
CA TRP A 237 -3.25 -12.67 0.62
C TRP A 237 -2.56 -12.18 1.89
N GLY A 238 -2.68 -12.95 2.97
CA GLY A 238 -2.07 -12.67 4.26
C GLY A 238 -0.56 -12.56 4.21
N ARG A 239 0.11 -13.34 3.34
CA ARG A 239 1.57 -13.34 3.16
C ARG A 239 2.12 -12.19 2.34
N MET A 240 1.26 -11.51 1.56
CA MET A 240 1.68 -10.37 0.75
C MET A 240 1.95 -9.12 1.59
N THR A 241 2.94 -8.34 1.19
CA THR A 241 3.17 -6.98 1.72
C THR A 241 2.04 -6.02 1.29
N PRO A 242 1.86 -4.87 1.96
CA PRO A 242 0.89 -3.87 1.51
C PRO A 242 1.09 -3.43 0.05
N GLN A 243 2.34 -3.28 -0.40
CA GLN A 243 2.69 -2.92 -1.78
C GLN A 243 2.29 -4.02 -2.77
N GLN A 244 2.51 -5.29 -2.42
CA GLN A 244 2.10 -6.42 -3.24
C GLN A 244 0.58 -6.52 -3.36
N ARG A 245 -0.14 -6.35 -2.25
CA ARG A 245 -1.60 -6.26 -2.27
C ARG A 245 -2.05 -5.09 -3.15
N ALA A 246 -1.42 -3.93 -3.03
CA ALA A 246 -1.73 -2.76 -3.87
C ALA A 246 -1.58 -3.06 -5.36
N VAL A 247 -0.51 -3.76 -5.76
CA VAL A 247 -0.30 -4.21 -7.14
C VAL A 247 -1.38 -5.19 -7.59
N MET A 248 -1.80 -6.14 -6.74
CA MET A 248 -2.88 -7.06 -7.10
C MET A 248 -4.23 -6.34 -7.25
N VAL A 249 -4.50 -5.33 -6.42
CA VAL A 249 -5.70 -4.49 -6.57
C VAL A 249 -5.64 -3.67 -7.86
N ASP A 250 -4.48 -3.10 -8.21
CA ASP A 250 -4.29 -2.42 -9.50
C ASP A 250 -4.53 -3.34 -10.70
N ILE A 251 -4.00 -4.57 -10.66
CA ILE A 251 -4.24 -5.57 -11.71
C ILE A 251 -5.74 -5.87 -11.79
N ALA A 252 -6.40 -6.14 -10.65
CA ALA A 252 -7.84 -6.40 -10.62
C ALA A 252 -8.66 -5.23 -11.17
N TYR A 253 -8.26 -3.99 -10.88
CA TYR A 253 -8.88 -2.78 -11.41
C TYR A 253 -8.72 -2.69 -12.94
N GLN A 254 -7.51 -2.92 -13.44
CA GLN A 254 -7.21 -2.85 -14.88
C GLN A 254 -8.01 -3.86 -15.71
N VAL A 255 -8.21 -5.06 -15.16
CA VAL A 255 -8.79 -6.20 -15.90
C VAL A 255 -10.26 -6.46 -15.59
N GLY A 256 -10.81 -5.78 -14.58
CA GLY A 256 -12.20 -5.93 -14.13
C GLY A 256 -12.44 -7.16 -13.25
N ASP A 257 -12.03 -8.34 -13.71
CA ASP A 257 -12.17 -9.61 -12.98
C ASP A 257 -10.81 -10.30 -12.81
N PRO A 258 -10.20 -10.29 -11.60
CA PRO A 258 -8.93 -10.96 -11.36
C PRO A 258 -9.02 -12.50 -11.43
N ALA A 259 -10.22 -13.10 -11.38
CA ALA A 259 -10.38 -14.55 -11.42
C ALA A 259 -10.04 -15.16 -12.80
N GLN A 260 -9.99 -14.34 -13.86
CA GLN A 260 -9.57 -14.79 -15.18
C GLN A 260 -8.06 -15.10 -15.26
N PHE A 261 -7.24 -14.54 -14.34
CA PHE A 261 -5.78 -14.74 -14.30
C PHE A 261 -5.35 -15.95 -13.46
N LYS A 262 -6.02 -17.09 -13.63
CA LYS A 262 -5.77 -18.30 -12.83
C LYS A 262 -4.30 -18.75 -12.87
N LYS A 263 -3.67 -18.65 -14.04
CA LYS A 263 -2.25 -18.99 -14.22
C LYS A 263 -1.32 -18.06 -13.45
N ALA A 264 -1.56 -16.74 -13.51
CA ALA A 264 -0.79 -15.79 -12.73
C ALA A 264 -0.90 -16.07 -11.23
N TRP A 265 -2.12 -16.27 -10.71
CA TRP A 265 -2.31 -16.59 -9.30
C TRP A 265 -1.60 -17.89 -8.90
N ALA A 266 -1.71 -18.94 -9.72
CA ALA A 266 -1.03 -20.21 -9.47
C ALA A 266 0.49 -20.08 -9.50
N ALA A 267 1.03 -19.32 -10.46
CA ALA A 267 2.45 -19.02 -10.56
C ALA A 267 2.94 -18.26 -9.32
N LEU A 268 2.18 -17.26 -8.85
CA LEU A 268 2.50 -16.50 -7.65
C LEU A 268 2.50 -17.38 -6.40
N ALA A 269 1.48 -18.24 -6.25
CA ALA A 269 1.38 -19.19 -5.14
C ALA A 269 2.55 -20.19 -5.10
N ALA A 270 3.03 -20.59 -6.28
CA ALA A 270 4.15 -21.51 -6.45
C ALA A 270 5.53 -20.83 -6.41
N GLY A 271 5.61 -19.50 -6.22
CA GLY A 271 6.86 -18.75 -6.25
C GLY A 271 7.53 -18.69 -7.64
N LYS A 272 6.76 -18.93 -8.71
CA LYS A 272 7.23 -18.87 -10.09
C LYS A 272 7.15 -17.45 -10.61
N THR A 273 8.06 -16.64 -10.12
CA THR A 273 8.11 -15.18 -10.31
C THR A 273 8.09 -14.75 -11.78
N GLN A 274 8.85 -15.41 -12.65
CA GLN A 274 8.87 -15.08 -14.08
C GLN A 274 7.54 -15.42 -14.77
N GLU A 275 6.96 -16.58 -14.48
CA GLU A 275 5.66 -17.00 -15.01
C GLU A 275 4.55 -16.04 -14.56
N PHE A 276 4.56 -15.59 -13.29
CA PHE A 276 3.65 -14.55 -12.82
C PHE A 276 3.84 -13.22 -13.58
N SER A 277 5.09 -12.76 -13.73
CA SER A 277 5.36 -11.51 -14.46
C SER A 277 4.93 -11.59 -15.92
N ASP A 278 5.02 -12.75 -16.57
CA ASP A 278 4.62 -12.93 -17.96
C ASP A 278 3.10 -13.01 -18.12
N GLU A 279 2.42 -13.72 -17.23
CA GLU A 279 0.95 -13.85 -17.24
C GLU A 279 0.22 -12.57 -16.83
N THR A 280 0.91 -11.61 -16.21
CA THR A 280 0.36 -10.30 -15.82
C THR A 280 0.73 -9.17 -16.79
N ARG A 281 1.36 -9.50 -17.93
CA ARG A 281 1.60 -8.54 -19.01
C ARG A 281 0.27 -8.11 -19.60
N VAL A 282 0.10 -6.80 -19.69
CA VAL A 282 -1.10 -6.22 -20.30
C VAL A 282 -0.70 -5.58 -21.61
N PHE A 283 -1.56 -5.74 -22.61
CA PHE A 283 -1.37 -5.18 -23.93
C PHE A 283 -2.51 -4.23 -24.24
N TYR A 284 -2.20 -3.13 -24.91
CA TYR A 284 -3.19 -2.20 -25.43
C TYR A 284 -2.99 -2.02 -26.93
N ARG A 285 -4.03 -1.54 -27.60
CA ARG A 285 -3.97 -1.22 -29.02
C ARG A 285 -3.43 0.21 -29.19
N ASN A 286 -2.30 0.37 -29.87
CA ASN A 286 -1.72 1.68 -30.14
C ASN A 286 -2.47 2.43 -31.26
N LYS A 287 -2.05 3.66 -31.57
CA LYS A 287 -2.64 4.48 -32.65
C LYS A 287 -2.52 3.83 -34.04
N ALA A 288 -1.52 2.98 -34.26
CA ALA A 288 -1.33 2.22 -35.49
C ALA A 288 -2.20 0.95 -35.56
N GLY A 289 -2.98 0.65 -34.51
CA GLY A 289 -3.83 -0.53 -34.42
C GLY A 289 -3.09 -1.79 -33.97
N GLU A 290 -1.81 -1.69 -33.61
CA GLU A 290 -0.98 -2.81 -33.17
C GLU A 290 -1.17 -3.05 -31.67
N MET A 291 -1.11 -4.32 -31.27
CA MET A 291 -1.06 -4.69 -29.85
C MET A 291 0.36 -4.49 -29.34
N VAL A 292 0.52 -3.58 -28.39
CA VAL A 292 1.81 -3.28 -27.74
C VAL A 292 1.68 -3.52 -26.25
N GLU A 293 2.77 -3.97 -25.63
CA GLU A 293 2.82 -4.17 -24.19
C GLU A 293 2.75 -2.83 -23.45
N ASP A 294 1.99 -2.78 -22.37
CA ASP A 294 2.02 -1.72 -21.38
C ASP A 294 3.23 -1.88 -20.44
N ALA A 295 4.43 -1.68 -21.00
CA ALA A 295 5.69 -1.74 -20.26
C ALA A 295 5.73 -0.72 -19.11
N ARG A 296 4.93 0.35 -19.20
CA ARG A 296 4.85 1.39 -18.18
C ARG A 296 4.05 0.92 -16.96
N ALA A 297 2.93 0.22 -17.12
CA ALA A 297 2.24 -0.39 -15.99
C ALA A 297 3.17 -1.32 -15.21
N ARG A 298 3.98 -2.12 -15.91
CA ARG A 298 5.01 -2.96 -15.31
C ARG A 298 6.02 -2.15 -14.49
N ASP A 299 6.53 -1.06 -15.06
CA ASP A 299 7.50 -0.18 -14.39
C ASP A 299 6.92 0.56 -13.16
N LEU A 300 5.64 0.98 -13.22
CA LEU A 300 4.95 1.57 -12.07
C LEU A 300 4.75 0.56 -10.94
N ARG A 301 4.40 -0.69 -11.28
CA ARG A 301 4.32 -1.79 -10.30
C ARG A 301 5.68 -2.11 -9.69
N ALA A 302 6.74 -2.12 -10.49
CA ALA A 302 8.11 -2.25 -9.99
C ALA A 302 8.47 -1.12 -9.01
N SER A 303 8.10 0.12 -9.33
CA SER A 303 8.32 1.29 -8.46
C SER A 303 7.58 1.15 -7.13
N MET A 304 6.31 0.71 -7.16
CA MET A 304 5.52 0.45 -5.94
C MET A 304 6.17 -0.65 -5.07
N LEU A 305 6.68 -1.72 -5.69
CA LEU A 305 7.32 -2.82 -4.99
C LEU A 305 8.72 -2.48 -4.45
N ALA A 306 9.42 -1.52 -5.04
CA ALA A 306 10.72 -1.05 -4.55
C ALA A 306 10.61 -0.36 -3.18
N GLY A 307 9.46 0.27 -2.91
CA GLY A 307 9.12 0.82 -1.59
C GLY A 307 8.44 2.17 -1.67
N ILE A 308 7.99 2.68 -0.52
CA ILE A 308 7.27 3.96 -0.45
C ILE A 308 8.15 5.14 -0.88
N ALA A 309 9.45 5.13 -0.54
CA ALA A 309 10.35 6.21 -0.93
C ALA A 309 10.54 6.29 -2.47
N ASP A 310 10.69 5.15 -3.14
CA ASP A 310 10.74 5.09 -4.60
C ASP A 310 9.41 5.50 -5.22
N TRP A 311 8.29 5.07 -4.61
CA TRP A 311 6.95 5.45 -5.06
C TRP A 311 6.69 6.96 -4.95
N ASP A 312 7.03 7.58 -3.82
CA ASP A 312 6.91 9.03 -3.63
C ASP A 312 7.78 9.80 -4.62
N THR A 313 9.01 9.32 -4.86
CA THR A 313 9.90 9.89 -5.87
C THR A 313 9.25 9.82 -7.25
N ARG A 314 8.65 8.69 -7.59
CA ARG A 314 7.98 8.45 -8.87
C ARG A 314 6.78 9.39 -9.07
N ILE A 315 5.94 9.58 -8.05
CA ILE A 315 4.81 10.53 -8.08
C ILE A 315 5.32 11.96 -8.32
N ASN A 316 6.36 12.37 -7.57
CA ASN A 316 6.91 13.71 -7.67
C ASN A 316 7.54 14.00 -9.03
N LEU A 317 8.19 13.01 -9.66
CA LEU A 317 8.75 13.17 -11.01
C LEU A 317 7.65 13.41 -12.06
N MET A 318 6.49 12.75 -11.95
CA MET A 318 5.36 13.00 -12.85
C MET A 318 4.78 14.41 -12.68
N GLY A 319 4.69 14.93 -11.46
CA GLY A 319 4.22 16.30 -11.22
C GLY A 319 5.18 17.39 -11.73
N LYS A 320 6.47 17.05 -11.90
CA LYS A 320 7.55 17.95 -12.35
C LYS A 320 7.80 17.92 -13.86
N SER A 321 7.25 16.99 -14.63
CA SER A 321 7.58 16.74 -16.04
C SER A 321 7.10 17.82 -17.03
N LEU A 322 6.87 19.05 -16.58
CA LEU A 322 6.51 20.20 -17.41
C LEU A 322 7.27 21.46 -16.97
N HIS A 323 8.53 21.54 -17.39
CA HIS A 323 9.26 22.77 -17.68
C HIS A 323 9.99 22.62 -19.01
#